data_AF-A0A1J6K868-F1
#
_entry.id   AF-A0A1J6K868-F1
#
_cell.length_a   1.000
_cell.length_b   1.000
_cell.length_c   1.000
_cell.angle_alpha   90.00
_cell.angle_beta   90.00
_cell.angle_gamma   90.00
#
_symmetry.space_group_name_H-M   'P 1'
#
loop_
_entity.id
_entity.type
_entity.pdbx_description
1 polymer ?
#
loop_
_entity_poly.entity_id
_entity_poly.type
_entity_poly.pdbx_seq_one_letter_code
_entity_poly.pdbx_strand_id
1 'polypeptide(L)'
;MEKIPTKKIVDEPHHGSPINHNILYQDVRNKLKNLKTETNLVMLRLTREIGADYVKRLLLDSYPLICCYDMLEELLAEQDEDNDTPVIVISSDTEAASKASKSVNRKTE
;
A
#
# COMPACT_ATOMS: atom_id res chain seq x y z
N MET A 1 -0.60 -0.69 -69.01
CA MET A 1 0.37 -0.65 -67.91
C MET A 1 -0.39 -0.39 -66.63
N GLU A 2 -0.39 -1.39 -65.74
CA GLU A 2 -1.20 -1.47 -64.52
C GLU A 2 -0.71 -0.47 -63.47
N LYS A 3 -1.62 0.35 -62.92
CA LYS A 3 -1.34 1.22 -61.77
C LYS A 3 -1.37 0.38 -60.49
N ILE A 4 -0.20 0.11 -59.92
CA ILE A 4 -0.08 -0.51 -58.60
C ILE A 4 -0.61 0.49 -57.55
N PRO A 5 -1.64 0.15 -56.76
CA PRO A 5 -2.09 1.02 -55.67
C PRO A 5 -1.09 0.90 -54.51
N THR A 6 -0.28 1.92 -54.28
CA THR A 6 0.50 2.04 -53.05
C THR A 6 -0.45 2.37 -51.91
N LYS A 7 -0.85 1.36 -51.12
CA LYS A 7 -1.50 1.57 -49.83
C LYS A 7 -0.55 2.39 -48.96
N LYS A 8 -0.83 3.69 -48.80
CA LYS A 8 -0.28 4.46 -47.69
C LYS A 8 -0.85 3.84 -46.42
N ILE A 9 -0.01 3.18 -45.64
CA ILE A 9 -0.34 2.83 -44.26
C ILE A 9 -0.39 4.18 -43.55
N VAL A 10 -1.59 4.73 -43.45
CA VAL A 10 -1.88 5.81 -42.52
C VAL A 10 -1.73 5.16 -41.15
N ASP A 11 -0.68 5.56 -40.43
CA ASP A 11 -0.46 5.17 -39.04
C ASP A 11 -1.50 5.93 -38.19
N GLU A 12 -2.75 5.51 -38.36
CA GLU A 12 -3.87 6.06 -37.64
C GLU A 12 -3.72 5.58 -36.19
N PRO A 13 -3.55 6.49 -35.21
CA PRO A 13 -3.30 6.08 -33.85
C PRO A 13 -4.48 5.21 -33.42
N HIS A 14 -4.18 3.96 -33.05
CA HIS A 14 -5.16 2.96 -32.66
C HIS A 14 -5.79 3.33 -31.30
N HIS A 15 -6.53 4.43 -31.27
CA HIS A 15 -7.32 4.92 -30.15
C HIS A 15 -8.56 4.04 -29.87
N GLY A 16 -8.61 2.84 -30.46
CA GLY A 16 -9.70 1.87 -30.36
C GLY A 16 -9.27 0.44 -30.01
N SER A 17 -7.97 0.13 -29.92
CA SER A 17 -7.55 -1.26 -29.68
C SER A 17 -7.88 -1.70 -28.25
N PRO A 18 -8.53 -2.86 -28.03
CA PRO A 18 -8.82 -3.40 -26.70
C PRO A 18 -7.56 -3.55 -25.82
N ILE A 19 -6.41 -3.81 -26.44
CA ILE A 19 -5.12 -3.91 -25.75
C ILE A 19 -4.71 -2.55 -25.16
N ASN A 20 -4.89 -1.47 -25.92
CA ASN A 20 -4.57 -0.11 -25.47
C ASN A 20 -5.51 0.34 -24.33
N HIS A 21 -6.79 -0.03 -24.42
CA HIS A 21 -7.77 0.24 -23.36
C HIS A 21 -7.45 -0.51 -22.06
N ASN A 22 -7.04 -1.77 -22.15
CA ASN A 22 -6.66 -2.54 -20.97
C ASN A 22 -5.40 -1.95 -20.30
N ILE A 23 -4.39 -1.54 -21.08
CA ILE A 23 -3.18 -0.90 -20.54
C ILE A 23 -3.54 0.42 -19.82
N LEU A 24 -4.34 1.27 -20.46
CA LEU A 24 -4.81 2.53 -19.85
C LEU A 24 -5.63 2.28 -18.58
N TYR A 25 -6.52 1.28 -18.61
CA TYR A 25 -7.32 0.91 -17.45
C TYR A 25 -6.44 0.46 -16.28
N GLN A 26 -5.47 -0.42 -16.53
CA GLN A 26 -4.56 -0.89 -15.48
C GLN A 26 -3.70 0.25 -14.92
N ASP A 27 -3.20 1.15 -15.76
CA ASP A 27 -2.42 2.30 -15.31
C ASP A 27 -3.24 3.23 -14.42
N VAL A 28 -4.47 3.58 -14.84
CA VAL A 28 -5.38 4.41 -14.03
C VAL A 28 -5.76 3.69 -12.73
N ARG A 29 -6.03 2.39 -12.79
CA ARG A 29 -6.33 1.58 -11.59
C ARG A 29 -5.17 1.57 -10.60
N ASN A 30 -3.94 1.42 -11.08
CA ASN A 30 -2.75 1.42 -10.23
C ASN A 30 -2.50 2.79 -9.63
N LYS A 31 -2.65 3.86 -10.42
CA LYS A 31 -2.57 5.25 -9.92
C LYS A 31 -3.62 5.53 -8.85
N LEU A 32 -4.86 5.08 -9.07
CA LEU A 32 -5.94 5.22 -8.09
C LEU A 32 -5.64 4.46 -6.79
N LYS A 33 -5.11 3.24 -6.89
CA LYS A 33 -4.69 2.47 -5.71
C LYS A 33 -3.60 3.19 -4.92
N ASN A 34 -2.55 3.65 -5.59
CA ASN A 34 -1.46 4.39 -4.94
C ASN A 34 -1.99 5.66 -4.27
N LEU A 35 -2.88 6.41 -4.94
CA LEU A 35 -3.49 7.59 -4.36
C LEU A 35 -4.33 7.26 -3.11
N LYS A 36 -5.11 6.17 -3.13
CA LYS A 36 -5.86 5.70 -1.94
C LYS A 36 -4.90 5.40 -0.80
N THR A 37 -3.81 4.68 -1.06
CA THR A 37 -2.80 4.34 -0.04
C THR A 37 -2.14 5.59 0.57
N GLU A 38 -1.68 6.53 -0.26
CA GLU A 38 -1.07 7.79 0.20
C GLU A 38 -2.06 8.63 1.02
N THR A 39 -3.32 8.73 0.57
CA THR A 39 -4.37 9.45 1.29
C THR A 39 -4.64 8.82 2.65
N ASN A 40 -4.71 7.49 2.72
CA ASN A 40 -4.90 6.77 3.98
C ASN A 40 -3.74 7.01 4.94
N LEU A 41 -2.49 6.98 4.47
CA LEU A 41 -1.31 7.27 5.30
C LEU A 41 -1.36 8.69 5.88
N VAL A 42 -1.76 9.67 5.07
CA VAL A 42 -1.92 11.06 5.55
C VAL A 42 -3.04 11.16 6.57
N MET A 43 -4.19 10.52 6.34
CA MET A 43 -5.31 10.49 7.29
C MET A 43 -4.92 9.86 8.63
N LEU A 44 -4.25 8.71 8.61
CA LEU A 44 -3.74 8.06 9.83
C LEU A 44 -2.73 8.92 10.58
N ARG A 45 -1.85 9.59 9.84
CA ARG A 45 -0.88 10.50 10.45
C ARG A 45 -1.58 11.69 11.11
N LEU A 46 -2.55 12.29 10.43
CA LEU A 46 -3.37 13.38 10.98
C LEU A 46 -4.11 12.93 12.24
N THR A 47 -4.79 11.78 12.20
CA THR A 47 -5.55 11.27 13.35
C THR A 47 -4.63 11.00 14.54
N ARG A 48 -3.40 10.54 14.30
CA ARG A 48 -2.37 10.38 15.33
C ARG A 48 -1.84 11.70 15.88
N GLU A 49 -1.65 12.71 15.04
CA GLU A 49 -1.05 13.99 15.43
C GLU A 49 -2.04 14.93 16.14
N ILE A 50 -3.28 15.02 15.66
CA ILE A 50 -4.28 15.98 16.17
C ILE A 50 -5.55 15.33 16.75
N GLY A 51 -5.62 14.00 16.74
CA GLY A 51 -6.74 13.23 17.29
C GLY A 51 -7.86 12.97 16.28
N ALA A 52 -8.39 11.74 16.28
CA ALA A 52 -9.42 11.31 15.34
C ALA A 52 -10.70 12.18 15.40
N ASP A 53 -11.16 12.56 16.59
CA ASP A 53 -12.36 13.39 16.74
C ASP A 53 -12.22 14.78 16.11
N TYR A 54 -11.04 15.37 16.20
CA TYR A 54 -10.77 16.66 15.60
C TYR A 54 -10.72 16.56 14.07
N VAL A 55 -10.06 15.52 13.55
CA VAL A 55 -10.03 15.25 12.10
C VAL A 55 -11.46 15.00 11.59
N LYS A 56 -12.27 14.20 12.28
CA LYS A 56 -13.67 13.94 11.93
C LYS A 56 -14.48 15.25 11.81
N ARG A 57 -14.38 16.14 12.80
CA ARG A 57 -15.04 17.46 12.73
C ARG A 57 -14.51 18.30 11.56
N LEU A 58 -13.19 18.35 11.37
CA LEU A 58 -12.57 19.10 10.28
C LEU A 58 -13.10 18.66 8.91
N LEU A 59 -13.24 17.35 8.68
CA LEU A 59 -13.76 16.80 7.43
C LEU A 59 -15.24 17.15 7.23
N LEU A 60 -16.06 17.06 8.28
CA LEU A 60 -17.48 17.40 8.21
C LEU A 60 -17.72 18.91 7.99
N ASP A 61 -16.92 19.76 8.62
CA ASP A 61 -17.09 21.22 8.59
C ASP A 61 -16.51 21.86 7.33
N SER A 62 -15.63 21.16 6.60
CA SER A 62 -14.91 21.71 5.45
C SER A 62 -15.40 21.11 4.13
N TYR A 63 -16.08 21.88 3.29
CA TYR A 63 -16.33 21.49 1.90
C TYR A 63 -15.06 21.68 1.06
N PRO A 64 -14.64 20.71 0.22
CA PRO A 64 -15.34 19.48 -0.15
C PRO A 64 -14.92 18.22 0.63
N LEU A 65 -14.19 18.36 1.74
CA LEU A 65 -13.60 17.24 2.51
C LEU A 65 -14.64 16.32 3.18
N ILE A 66 -15.91 16.70 3.21
CA ILE A 66 -16.98 15.85 3.74
C ILE A 66 -17.03 14.48 3.05
N CYS A 67 -16.67 14.40 1.76
CA CYS A 67 -16.62 13.12 1.05
C CYS A 67 -15.49 12.21 1.55
N CYS A 68 -14.49 12.76 2.24
CA CYS A 68 -13.41 12.01 2.84
C CYS A 68 -13.75 11.47 4.23
N TYR A 69 -14.87 11.89 4.82
CA TYR A 69 -15.32 11.40 6.12
C TYR A 69 -15.54 9.88 6.10
N ASP A 70 -16.28 9.40 5.10
CA ASP A 70 -16.58 7.98 4.95
C ASP A 70 -15.30 7.14 4.76
N MET A 71 -14.32 7.68 4.03
CA MET A 71 -13.01 7.03 3.85
C MET A 71 -12.23 6.94 5.16
N LEU A 72 -12.34 7.95 6.03
CA LEU A 72 -11.70 7.93 7.34
C LEU A 72 -12.36 6.90 8.27
N GLU A 73 -13.68 6.81 8.29
CA GLU A 73 -14.39 5.81 9.11
C GLU A 73 -14.06 4.37 8.69
N GLU A 74 -14.05 4.08 7.38
CA GLU A 74 -13.62 2.77 6.86
C GLU A 74 -12.20 2.43 7.31
N LEU A 75 -11.28 3.39 7.18
CA LEU A 75 -9.87 3.22 7.55
C LEU A 75 -9.64 2.99 9.04
N LEU A 76 -10.40 3.67 9.90
CA LEU A 76 -10.30 3.49 11.35
C LEU A 76 -10.93 2.16 11.81
N ALA A 77 -12.01 1.72 11.16
CA ALA A 77 -12.63 0.43 11.44
C ALA A 77 -11.69 -0.76 11.10
N GLU A 78 -10.93 -0.65 10.01
CA GLU A 78 -9.92 -1.66 9.64
C GLU A 78 -8.79 -1.78 10.68
N GLN A 79 -8.44 -0.70 11.39
CA GLN A 79 -7.37 -0.73 12.41
C GLN A 79 -7.77 -1.46 13.70
N ASP A 80 -9.04 -1.44 14.09
CA ASP A 80 -9.50 -2.14 15.30
C ASP A 80 -9.41 -3.66 15.13
N GLU A 81 -9.50 -4.17 13.90
CA GLU A 81 -9.34 -5.60 13.58
C GLU A 81 -7.87 -6.06 13.57
N ASP A 82 -6.91 -5.17 13.27
CA ASP A 82 -5.47 -5.49 13.10
C ASP A 82 -4.63 -5.39 14.38
N ASN A 83 -5.21 -4.93 15.50
CA ASN A 83 -4.51 -4.82 16.79
C ASN A 83 -4.19 -6.17 17.47
N ASP A 84 -4.62 -7.30 16.89
CA ASP A 84 -4.21 -8.66 17.28
C ASP A 84 -2.83 -9.07 16.73
N THR A 85 -1.97 -8.10 16.42
CA THR A 85 -0.60 -8.38 15.98
C THR A 85 0.29 -8.76 17.19
N PRO A 86 0.87 -9.96 17.26
CA PRO A 86 1.70 -10.36 18.40
C PRO A 86 2.99 -9.53 18.46
N VAL A 87 3.13 -8.73 19.51
CA VAL A 87 4.36 -7.98 19.81
C VAL A 87 5.45 -8.97 20.23
N ILE A 88 6.39 -9.27 19.34
CA ILE A 88 7.57 -10.09 19.67
C ILE A 88 8.58 -9.21 20.41
N VAL A 89 8.64 -9.36 21.73
CA VAL A 89 9.66 -8.73 22.58
C VAL A 89 10.94 -9.56 22.52
N ILE A 90 11.95 -9.08 21.81
CA ILE A 90 13.29 -9.69 21.80
C ILE A 90 14.11 -9.02 22.91
N SER A 91 14.22 -9.67 24.07
CA SER A 91 15.14 -9.28 25.13
C SER A 91 16.56 -9.74 24.80
N SER A 92 17.48 -8.79 24.61
CA SER A 92 18.90 -9.06 24.39
C SER A 92 19.61 -9.40 25.71
N ASP A 93 19.37 -10.59 26.25
CA ASP A 93 20.20 -11.16 27.31
C ASP A 93 21.54 -11.61 26.70
N THR A 94 22.54 -10.73 26.74
CA THR A 94 23.90 -11.00 26.26
C THR A 94 24.75 -11.84 27.22
N GLU A 95 24.19 -12.42 28.28
CA GLU A 95 24.97 -13.13 29.31
C GLU A 95 25.09 -14.65 29.12
N ALA A 96 24.40 -15.26 28.14
CA ALA A 96 24.34 -16.73 28.00
C ALA A 96 25.33 -17.37 26.99
N ALA A 97 26.24 -16.62 26.38
CA ALA A 97 27.17 -17.15 25.36
C ALA A 97 28.53 -17.65 25.90
N SER A 98 28.66 -17.95 27.20
CA SER A 98 29.96 -18.34 27.81
C SER A 98 29.99 -19.71 28.50
N LYS A 99 28.98 -20.58 28.30
CA LYS A 99 28.97 -21.93 28.91
C LYS A 99 28.82 -23.12 27.96
N ALA A 100 29.05 -22.94 26.65
CA ALA A 100 29.10 -24.06 25.69
C ALA A 100 30.53 -24.58 25.39
N SER A 101 31.54 -24.18 26.18
CA SER A 101 32.94 -24.58 25.96
C SER A 101 33.57 -25.15 27.23
N LYS A 102 33.04 -26.23 27.77
CA LYS A 102 33.77 -27.18 28.65
C LYS A 102 32.92 -28.43 28.91
N SER A 103 33.54 -29.60 28.71
CA SER A 103 32.99 -30.98 28.72
C SER A 103 32.31 -31.35 27.40
N VAL A 104 32.75 -32.37 26.64
CA VAL A 104 33.15 -33.71 27.06
C VAL A 104 34.34 -34.19 26.24
N ASN A 105 35.50 -34.36 26.88
CA ASN A 105 36.52 -35.31 26.46
C ASN A 105 36.37 -36.53 27.39
N ARG A 106 35.77 -37.62 26.91
CA ARG A 106 35.89 -38.94 27.54
C ARG A 106 36.05 -39.99 26.45
N LYS A 107 37.23 -40.62 26.49
CA LYS A 107 37.64 -41.84 25.79
C LYS A 107 36.72 -43.02 26.10
N THR A 108 36.52 -43.87 25.11
CA THR A 108 36.27 -45.33 25.13
C THR A 108 36.39 -45.73 23.65
N GLU A 109 37.20 -46.70 23.20
CA GLU A 109 37.90 -47.84 23.81
C GLU A 109 39.38 -47.87 23.38
#